data_AF-A0A957M8Q8-F1
#
_entry.id   AF-A0A957M8Q8-F1
#
_cell.length_a   1.000
_cell.length_b   1.000
_cell.length_c   1.000
_cell.angle_alpha   90.00
_cell.angle_beta   90.00
_cell.angle_gamma   90.00
#
_symmetry.space_group_name_H-M   'P 1'
#
loop_
_entity.id
_entity.type
_entity.pdbx_description
1 polymer ?
#
loop_
_entity_poly.entity_id
_entity_poly.type
_entity_poly.pdbx_seq_one_letter_code
_entity_poly.pdbx_strand_id
1 'polypeptide(L)' 'AAAIAQLVETGRYGTYHLVNEGWCSRYQLARHVLESSGRGHIEVTPISHKEWQRPSQPPLHAVL' A
#
# COMPACT_ATOMS: atom_id res chain seq x y z
N ALA A 1 7.40 12.00 3.16
CA ALA A 1 7.21 13.46 3.28
C ALA A 1 8.09 14.28 2.34
N ALA A 2 9.33 13.85 2.04
CA ALA A 2 10.27 14.62 1.20
C ALA A 2 9.69 15.12 -0.14
N ALA A 3 8.92 14.28 -0.86
CA ALA A 3 8.31 14.65 -2.13
C ALA A 3 7.37 15.87 -2.05
N ILE A 4 6.69 16.08 -0.91
CA ILE A 4 5.81 17.25 -0.72
C ILE A 4 6.65 18.53 -0.66
N ALA A 5 7.75 18.53 0.10
CA ALA A 5 8.64 19.67 0.21
C ALA A 5 9.24 20.04 -1.16
N GLN A 6 9.71 19.04 -1.90
CA GLN A 6 10.25 19.22 -3.26
C GLN A 6 9.20 19.79 -4.23
N LEU A 7 7.94 19.32 -4.15
CA LEU A 7 6.87 19.83 -5.01
C LEU A 7 6.56 21.31 -4.72
N VAL A 8 6.51 21.70 -3.45
CA VAL A 8 6.26 23.09 -3.03
C VAL A 8 7.31 24.04 -3.61
N GLU A 9 8.59 23.65 -3.58
CA GLU A 9 9.68 24.44 -4.15
C GLU A 9 9.54 24.66 -5.66
N THR A 10 8.86 23.78 -6.38
CA THR A 10 8.67 23.92 -7.83
C THR A 10 7.64 24.97 -8.23
N GLY A 11 6.77 25.41 -7.31
CA GLY A 11 5.65 26.31 -7.59
C GLY A 11 4.59 25.74 -8.54
N ARG A 12 4.64 24.44 -8.83
CA ARG A 12 3.69 23.75 -9.72
C ARG A 12 2.49 23.28 -8.90
N TYR A 13 1.39 24.01 -9.01
CA TYR A 13 0.14 23.69 -8.34
C TYR A 13 -0.71 22.72 -9.16
N GLY A 14 -1.44 21.85 -8.47
CA GLY A 14 -2.32 20.87 -9.08
C GLY A 14 -2.60 19.70 -8.15
N THR A 15 -3.30 18.70 -8.69
CA THR A 15 -3.57 17.43 -8.00
C THR A 15 -2.55 16.39 -8.46
N TYR A 16 -1.87 15.76 -7.51
CA TYR A 16 -0.81 14.79 -7.77
C TYR A 16 -1.10 13.46 -7.05
N HIS A 17 -0.83 12.34 -7.72
CA HIS A 17 -0.69 11.05 -7.06
C HIS A 17 0.78 10.87 -6.67
N LEU A 18 1.04 10.86 -5.36
CA LEU A 18 2.38 10.66 -4.81
C LEU A 18 2.40 9.33 -4.05
N VAL A 19 2.73 8.25 -4.76
CA VAL A 19 2.85 6.89 -4.25
C VAL A 19 4.24 6.33 -4.56
N ASN A 20 4.66 5.27 -3.86
CA ASN A 20 5.88 4.55 -4.22
C ASN A 20 5.72 3.87 -5.59
N GLU A 21 6.82 3.60 -6.27
CA GLU A 21 6.81 2.79 -7.49
C GLU A 21 6.34 1.35 -7.21
N GLY A 22 5.71 0.74 -8.22
CA GLY A 22 5.21 -0.62 -8.16
C GLY A 22 3.87 -0.75 -7.42
N TRP A 23 3.49 -1.99 -7.14
CA TRP A 23 2.25 -2.32 -6.44
C TRP A 23 2.39 -3.64 -5.68
N CYS A 24 1.54 -3.82 -4.67
CA CYS A 24 1.39 -5.10 -3.99
C CYS A 24 -0.02 -5.25 -3.44
N SER A 25 -0.46 -6.50 -3.26
CA SER A 25 -1.62 -6.83 -2.46
C SER A 25 -1.33 -6.62 -0.97
N ARG A 26 -2.39 -6.47 -0.15
CA ARG A 26 -2.24 -6.44 1.32
C ARG A 26 -1.51 -7.66 1.87
N TYR A 27 -1.72 -8.83 1.24
CA TYR A 27 -1.05 -10.06 1.58
C TYR A 27 0.48 -9.96 1.36
N GLN A 28 0.90 -9.52 0.17
CA GLN A 28 2.32 -9.35 -0.16
C GLN A 28 2.99 -8.32 0.74
N LEU A 29 2.30 -7.20 1.05
CA LEU A 29 2.81 -6.20 2.00
C LEU A 29 3.03 -6.80 3.39
N ALA A 30 2.04 -7.54 3.93
CA ALA A 30 2.15 -8.17 5.24
C ALA A 30 3.30 -9.18 5.30
N ARG A 31 3.42 -10.05 4.28
CA ARG A 31 4.56 -10.99 4.17
C ARG A 31 5.89 -10.25 4.12
N HIS A 32 6.02 -9.21 3.30
CA HIS A 32 7.27 -8.45 3.19
C HIS A 32 7.66 -7.76 4.52
N VAL A 33 6.70 -7.20 5.26
CA VAL A 33 6.96 -6.60 6.57
C VAL A 33 7.44 -7.65 7.59
N LEU A 34 6.86 -8.85 7.57
CA LEU A 34 7.29 -9.94 8.45
C LEU A 34 8.70 -10.42 8.12
N GLU A 35 9.02 -10.63 6.84
CA GLU A 35 10.37 -10.98 6.40
C GLU A 35 11.39 -9.90 6.84
N SER A 36 11.13 -8.64 6.51
CA SER A 36 12.02 -7.51 6.81
C SER A 36 12.18 -7.23 8.31
N SER A 37 11.29 -7.75 9.16
CA SER A 37 11.40 -7.64 10.63
C SER A 37 12.00 -8.88 11.30
N GLY A 38 12.53 -9.84 10.53
CA GLY A 38 13.10 -11.08 11.05
C GLY A 38 12.05 -12.10 11.53
N ARG A 39 10.79 -11.91 11.13
CA ARG A 39 9.63 -12.73 11.52
C ARG A 39 9.04 -13.51 10.36
N GLY A 40 9.83 -13.80 9.33
CA GLY A 40 9.39 -14.54 8.14
C GLY A 40 8.80 -15.92 8.44
N HIS A 41 9.18 -16.51 9.57
CA HIS A 41 8.65 -17.79 10.08
C HIS A 41 7.17 -17.76 10.47
N ILE A 42 6.57 -16.57 10.66
CA ILE A 42 5.15 -16.45 10.94
C ILE A 42 4.39 -16.64 9.63
N GLU A 43 3.58 -17.70 9.55
CA GLU A 43 2.75 -17.96 8.39
C GLU A 43 1.65 -16.91 8.24
N VAL A 44 1.41 -16.51 6.99
CA VAL A 44 0.27 -15.68 6.61
C VAL A 44 -0.44 -16.39 5.47
N THR A 45 -1.72 -16.67 5.65
CA THR A 45 -2.55 -17.31 4.63
C THR A 45 -3.38 -16.24 3.91
N PRO A 46 -3.32 -16.14 2.58
CA PRO A 46 -4.16 -15.19 1.85
C PRO A 46 -5.63 -15.61 1.95
N ILE A 47 -6.52 -14.61 2.01
CA ILE A 47 -7.97 -14.79 1.93
C ILE A 47 -8.53 -13.94 0.79
N SER A 48 -9.65 -14.36 0.23
CA SER A 48 -10.49 -13.58 -0.67
C SER A 48 -11.15 -12.42 0.06
N HIS A 49 -11.38 -11.32 -0.66
CA HIS A 49 -12.13 -10.17 -0.11
C HIS A 49 -13.55 -10.53 0.36
N LYS A 50 -14.12 -11.65 -0.12
CA LYS A 50 -15.45 -12.13 0.26
C LYS A 50 -15.48 -12.81 1.63
N GLU A 51 -14.34 -13.32 2.08
CA GLU A 51 -14.23 -14.07 3.33
C GLU A 51 -14.20 -13.16 4.56
N TRP A 52 -13.79 -11.90 4.39
CA TRP A 52 -13.78 -10.91 5.46
C TRP A 52 -14.89 -9.86 5.31
N GLN A 53 -15.95 -10.01 6.09
CA GLN A 53 -17.06 -9.05 6.11
C GLN A 53 -16.65 -7.75 6.82
N ARG A 54 -16.88 -6.62 6.15
CA ARG A 54 -16.59 -5.28 6.68
C ARG A 54 -17.66 -4.29 6.21
N PRO A 55 -17.97 -3.23 6.98
CA PRO A 55 -19.02 -2.27 6.63
C PRO A 55 -18.81 -1.54 5.29
N SER A 56 -17.56 -1.33 4.90
CA SER A 56 -17.19 -0.63 3.66
C SER A 56 -16.79 -1.61 2.55
N GLN A 57 -17.03 -1.26 1.28
CA GLN A 57 -16.54 -2.03 0.13
C GLN A 57 -15.32 -1.34 -0.52
N PRO A 58 -14.08 -1.71 -0.15
CA PRO A 58 -12.92 -1.16 -0.83
C PRO A 58 -12.84 -1.68 -2.27
N PRO A 59 -12.34 -0.88 -3.23
CA PRO A 59 -12.08 -1.35 -4.58
C PRO A 59 -11.09 -2.52 -4.58
N LEU A 60 -11.24 -3.44 -5.54
CA LEU A 60 -10.32 -4.57 -5.69
C LEU A 60 -8.93 -4.13 -6.14
N HIS A 61 -8.86 -3.05 -6.94
CA HIS A 61 -7.63 -2.45 -7.43
C HIS A 61 -7.69 -0.93 -7.27
N ALA A 62 -6.69 -0.37 -6.59
CA ALA A 62 -6.52 1.07 -6.37
C ALA A 62 -5.05 1.47 -6.55
N VAL A 63 -4.43 0.96 -7.62
CA VAL A 63 -3.09 1.38 -8.06
C VAL A 63 -3.22 2.73 -8.76
N LEU A 64 -2.26 3.64 -8.53
CA LEU A 64 -2.25 5.02 -9.00
C LEU A 64 -1.02 5.31 -9.86
#